data_AF-A0A6V7IZ36-F1
#
_entry.id   AF-A0A6V7IZ36-F1
#
_cell.length_a   1.000
_cell.length_b   1.000
_cell.length_c   1.000
_cell.angle_alpha   90.00
_cell.angle_beta   90.00
_cell.angle_gamma   90.00
#
_symmetry.space_group_name_H-M   'P 1'
#
loop_
_entity.id
_entity.type
_entity.pdbx_description
1 polymer ?
#
loop_
_entity_poly.entity_id
_entity_poly.type
_entity_poly.pdbx_seq_one_letter_code
_entity_poly.pdbx_strand_id
1 'polypeptide(L)' 'RAKTPWGAILTSLPFWSLVIVHCGQNWGFWTLITETSLYMQGVLKFEIKE' A
#
# COMPACT_ATOMS: atom_id res chain seq x y z
N ARG A 1 -2.76 24.87 -26.06
CA ARG A 1 -2.92 23.87 -24.97
C ARG A 1 -1.83 22.83 -25.15
N ALA A 2 -0.73 22.92 -24.39
CA ALA A 2 0.35 21.93 -24.48
C ALA A 2 -0.22 20.53 -24.22
N LYS A 3 -0.07 19.61 -25.17
CA LYS A 3 -0.51 18.22 -25.04
C LYS A 3 0.48 17.58 -24.09
N THR A 4 0.14 17.53 -22.80
CA THR A 4 0.99 16.91 -21.78
C THR A 4 1.32 15.49 -22.23
N PRO A 5 2.59 15.10 -22.29
CA PRO A 5 2.99 13.82 -22.86
C PRO A 5 2.76 12.70 -21.84
N TRP A 6 1.48 12.39 -21.57
CA TRP A 6 1.05 11.32 -20.68
C TRP A 6 1.70 9.98 -21.03
N GLY A 7 1.86 9.70 -22.34
CA GLY A 7 2.54 8.49 -22.80
C GLY A 7 4.00 8.40 -22.35
N ALA A 8 4.78 9.48 -22.50
CA ALA A 8 6.19 9.47 -22.09
C ALA A 8 6.37 9.35 -20.56
N ILE A 9 5.43 9.92 -19.80
CA ILE A 9 5.43 9.82 -18.33
C ILE A 9 5.12 8.38 -17.89
N LEU A 10 4.11 7.76 -18.50
CA LEU A 10 3.70 6.38 -18.20
C LEU A 10 4.74 5.35 -18.67
N THR A 11 5.57 5.63 -19.67
CA THR A 11 6.67 4.73 -20.09
C THR A 11 7.96 4.96 -19.28
N SER A 12 8.01 5.94 -18.37
CA SER A 12 9.21 6.23 -17.61
C SER A 12 9.44 5.21 -16.49
N LEU A 13 10.64 4.60 -16.45
CA LEU A 13 11.10 3.71 -15.38
C LEU A 13 10.94 4.30 -13.96
N PRO A 14 11.31 5.57 -13.67
CA PRO A 14 11.16 6.12 -12.34
C PRO A 14 9.70 6.25 -11.89
N PHE A 15 8.75 6.44 -12.81
CA PHE A 15 7.33 6.48 -12.48
C PHE A 15 6.83 5.14 -11.95
N TRP A 16 7.15 4.03 -12.63
CA TRP A 16 6.79 2.69 -12.16
C TRP A 16 7.46 2.33 -10.85
N SER A 17 8.71 2.73 -10.64
CA SER A 17 9.40 2.54 -9.35
C SER A 17 8.66 3.23 -8.22
N LEU A 18 8.21 4.48 -8.41
CA LEU A 18 7.45 5.22 -7.40
C LEU A 18 6.08 4.59 -7.15
N VAL A 19 5.37 4.14 -8.20
CA VAL A 19 4.09 3.45 -8.06
C VAL A 19 4.24 2.16 -7.25
N ILE A 20 5.23 1.33 -7.58
CA ILE A 20 5.47 0.06 -6.88
C ILE A 20 5.89 0.32 -5.42
N VAL A 21 6.75 1.30 -5.16
CA VAL A 21 7.13 1.68 -3.79
C VAL A 21 5.90 2.13 -2.99
N HIS A 22 5.09 3.03 -3.54
CA HIS A 22 3.87 3.49 -2.85
C HIS A 22 2.87 2.37 -2.62
N CYS A 23 2.62 1.52 -3.62
CA CYS A 23 1.75 0.36 -3.48
C CYS A 23 2.28 -0.64 -2.44
N GLY A 24 3.58 -0.92 -2.46
CA GLY A 24 4.24 -1.80 -1.49
C GLY A 24 4.20 -1.25 -0.07
N GLN A 25 4.39 0.06 0.10
CA GLN A 25 4.26 0.73 1.40
C GLN A 25 2.83 0.66 1.93
N ASN A 26 1.84 0.99 1.11
CA ASN A 26 0.43 0.91 1.51
C ASN A 26 0.01 -0.53 1.84
N TRP A 27 0.41 -1.50 1.01
CA TRP A 27 0.14 -2.91 1.22
C TRP A 27 0.82 -3.45 2.49
N GLY A 28 2.09 -3.11 2.70
CA GLY A 28 2.86 -3.54 3.87
C GLY A 28 2.26 -2.98 5.16
N PHE A 29 1.87 -1.70 5.16
CA PHE A 29 1.20 -1.08 6.29
C PHE A 29 -0.15 -1.74 6.59
N TRP A 30 -0.97 -1.98 5.56
CA TRP A 30 -2.24 -2.69 5.71
C TRP A 30 -2.05 -4.10 6.26
N THR A 31 -1.07 -4.84 5.73
CA THR A 31 -0.74 -6.21 6.20
C THR A 31 -0.31 -6.18 7.67
N LEU A 32 0.56 -5.26 8.07
CA LEU A 32 0.99 -5.14 9.47
C LEU A 32 -0.19 -4.86 10.40
N ILE A 33 -1.13 -4.00 10.00
CA ILE A 33 -2.36 -3.75 10.77
C ILE A 33 -3.21 -5.02 10.85
N THR A 34 -3.45 -5.71 9.74
CA THR A 34 -4.26 -6.92 9.71
C THR A 34 -3.65 -8.03 10.58
N GLU A 35 -2.36 -8.30 10.44
CA GLU A 35 -1.65 -9.29 11.25
C GLU A 35 -1.65 -8.91 12.75
N THR A 36 -1.52 -7.63 13.06
CA THR A 36 -1.61 -7.13 14.44
C THR A 36 -3.01 -7.36 15.02
N SER A 37 -4.06 -7.01 14.28
CA SER A 37 -5.44 -7.25 14.69
C SER A 37 -5.75 -8.74 14.85
N LEU A 38 -5.27 -9.58 13.94
CA LEU A 38 -5.38 -11.04 14.01
C LEU A 38 -4.64 -11.61 15.22
N TYR A 39 -3.43 -11.12 15.50
CA TYR A 39 -2.64 -11.52 16.66
C TYR A 39 -3.34 -11.14 17.98
N MET A 40 -3.88 -9.92 18.06
CA MET A 40 -4.65 -9.46 19.23
C MET A 40 -5.89 -10.32 19.49
N GLN A 41 -6.65 -10.67 18.46
CA GLN A 41 -7.84 -11.51 18.59
C GLN A 41 -7.51 -12.97 18.90
N GLY A 42 -6.54 -13.55 18.18
CA GLY A 42 -6.23 -14.98 18.26
C GLY A 42 -5.41 -15.38 19.47
N VAL A 43 -4.32 -14.66 19.76
CA VAL A 43 -3.35 -15.03 20.80
C VAL A 43 -3.69 -14.37 22.13
N LEU A 44 -4.02 -13.08 22.10
CA LEU A 44 -4.29 -12.33 23.33
C LEU A 44 -5.73 -12.49 23.84
N LYS A 45 -6.60 -13.17 23.06
CA LYS A 45 -8.06 -13.29 23.31
C LYS A 45 -8.72 -11.94 23.64
N PHE A 46 -8.17 -10.85 23.11
CA PHE A 46 -8.74 -9.53 23.28
C PHE A 46 -9.82 -9.41 22.20
N GLU A 47 -11.08 -9.55 22.59
CA GLU A 47 -12.20 -9.16 21.74
C GLU A 47 -12.12 -7.65 21.53
N ILE A 48 -11.56 -7.23 20.40
CA ILE A 48 -11.77 -5.87 19.88
C ILE A 48 -13.22 -5.83 19.42
N LYS A 49 -14.12 -5.72 20.39
CA LYS A 49 -15.50 -5.32 20.20
C LYS A 49 -15.47 -3.80 20.04
N GLU A 50 -16.11 -3.33 18.98
CA GLU A 50 -16.41 -1.90 18.79
C GLU A 50 -16.93 -1.26 20.09
#